data_AF-A0A0M0GHN1-F1
#
_entry.id   AF-A0A0M0GHN1-F1
#
_cell.length_a   1.000
_cell.length_b   1.000
_cell.length_c   1.000
_cell.angle_alpha   90.00
_cell.angle_beta   90.00
_cell.angle_gamma   90.00
#
_symmetry.space_group_name_H-M   'P 1'
#
loop_
_entity.id
_entity.type
_entity.pdbx_description
1 polymer ?
#
loop_
_entity_poly.entity_id
_entity_poly.type
_entity_poly.pdbx_seq_one_letter_code
_entity_poly.pdbx_strand_id
1 'polypeptide(L)' 'MGILYKAAVAEKRLKHNFILERLQKMGITVSQQGIPLDQLTYEELKYEYVLASFREVDADNSEEKWF' A
#
# COMPACT_ATOMS: atom_id res chain seq x y z
N MET A 1 24.42 6.53 -20.06
CA MET A 1 23.00 6.13 -20.04
C MET A 1 22.64 5.00 -19.05
N GLY A 2 23.59 4.25 -18.46
CA GLY A 2 23.25 3.15 -17.54
C GLY A 2 22.96 3.53 -16.08
N ILE A 3 23.44 4.69 -15.62
CA ILE A 3 23.35 5.10 -14.20
C ILE A 3 21.94 5.58 -13.85
N LEU A 4 21.32 6.37 -14.73
CA LEU A 4 19.95 6.87 -14.55
C LEU A 4 18.92 5.73 -14.53
N TYR A 5 19.09 4.72 -15.38
CA TYR A 5 18.21 3.55 -15.40
C TYR A 5 18.30 2.75 -14.10
N LYS A 6 19.52 2.52 -13.58
CA LYS A 6 19.72 1.83 -12.30
C LYS A 6 19.09 2.60 -11.13
N ALA A 7 19.22 3.92 -11.12
CA ALA A 7 18.60 4.77 -10.10
C ALA A 7 17.06 4.68 -10.16
N ALA A 8 16.47 4.83 -11.36
CA ALA A 8 15.02 4.73 -11.53
C ALA A 8 14.45 3.35 -11.14
N VAL A 9 15.17 2.27 -11.43
CA VAL A 9 14.80 0.90 -11.02
C VAL A 9 14.90 0.75 -9.50
N ALA A 10 15.95 1.30 -8.88
CA ALA A 10 16.12 1.27 -7.43
C ALA A 10 15.00 2.05 -6.72
N GLU A 11 14.65 3.24 -7.21
CA GLU A 11 13.54 4.04 -6.68
C GLU A 11 12.20 3.29 -6.76
N LYS A 12 11.94 2.59 -7.87
CA LYS A 12 10.71 1.79 -8.02
C LYS A 12 10.62 0.68 -6.97
N ARG A 13 11.73 -0.01 -6.70
CA ARG A 13 11.81 -1.07 -5.68
C ARG A 13 11.64 -0.52 -4.27
N LEU A 14 12.25 0.62 -3.96
CA LEU A 14 12.11 1.28 -2.65
C LEU A 14 10.66 1.70 -2.39
N LYS A 15 9.98 2.27 -3.40
CA LYS A 15 8.56 2.64 -3.30
C LYS A 15 7.66 1.42 -3.10
N HIS A 16 7.94 0.31 -3.77
CA HIS A 16 7.22 -0.97 -3.60
C HIS A 16 7.36 -1.48 -2.16
N ASN A 17 8.60 -1.60 -1.68
CA ASN A 17 8.87 -2.05 -0.31
C ASN A 17 8.22 -1.15 0.74
N PHE A 18 8.26 0.18 0.53
CA PHE A 18 7.65 1.14 1.46
C PHE A 18 6.14 0.94 1.60
N ILE A 19 5.41 0.72 0.50
CA ILE A 19 3.97 0.48 0.53
C ILE A 19 3.67 -0.88 1.20
N LEU A 20 4.47 -1.89 0.90
CA LEU A 20 4.32 -3.23 1.48
C LEU A 20 4.52 -3.20 3.00
N GLU A 21 5.55 -2.50 3.50
CA GLU A 21 5.76 -2.29 4.94
C GLU A 21 4.60 -1.53 5.60
N ARG A 22 4.03 -0.53 4.91
CA ARG A 22 2.88 0.22 5.41
C ARG A 22 1.62 -0.64 5.52
N LEU A 23 1.31 -1.41 4.49
CA LEU A 23 0.18 -2.34 4.48
C LEU A 23 0.33 -3.40 5.58
N GLN A 24 1.54 -3.94 5.76
CA GLN A 24 1.82 -4.87 6.86
C GLN A 24 1.64 -4.23 8.23
N LYS A 25 2.05 -2.97 8.41
CA LYS A 25 1.82 -2.22 9.67
C LYS A 25 0.34 -1.98 9.96
N MET A 26 -0.48 -1.83 8.92
CA MET A 26 -1.94 -1.76 9.02
C MET A 26 -2.59 -3.13 9.27
N GLY A 27 -1.80 -4.21 9.41
CA GLY A 27 -2.28 -5.57 9.63
C GLY A 27 -2.83 -6.25 8.38
N ILE A 28 -2.62 -5.67 7.20
CA ILE A 28 -3.09 -6.22 5.93
C ILE A 28 -2.00 -7.15 5.38
N THR A 29 -2.33 -8.42 5.21
CA THR A 29 -1.42 -9.45 4.68
C THR A 29 -1.87 -10.02 3.33
N VAL A 30 -3.12 -9.80 2.97
CA VAL A 30 -3.76 -10.27 1.74
C VAL A 30 -4.54 -9.14 1.08
N SER A 31 -4.56 -9.12 -0.25
CA SER A 31 -5.39 -8.21 -1.03
C SER A 31 -6.88 -8.51 -0.82
N GLN A 32 -7.75 -7.60 -1.26
CA GLN A 32 -9.21 -7.87 -1.31
C GLN A 32 -9.56 -9.13 -2.12
N GLN A 33 -8.69 -9.55 -3.04
CA GLN A 33 -8.87 -10.74 -3.88
C GLN A 33 -8.29 -12.01 -3.24
N GLY A 34 -7.72 -11.93 -2.03
CA GLY A 34 -7.09 -13.06 -1.35
C GLY A 34 -5.67 -13.38 -1.83
N ILE A 35 -5.04 -12.48 -2.60
CA ILE A 35 -3.67 -12.65 -3.08
C ILE A 35 -2.69 -12.13 -2.03
N PRO A 36 -1.61 -12.85 -1.69
CA PRO A 36 -0.59 -12.35 -0.77
C PRO A 36 0.02 -11.04 -1.30
N LEU A 37 0.23 -10.05 -0.43
CA LEU A 37 0.79 -8.75 -0.84
C LEU A 37 2.15 -8.86 -1.54
N ASP A 38 2.93 -9.89 -1.21
CA ASP A 38 4.25 -10.15 -1.80
C ASP A 38 4.18 -10.50 -3.30
N GLN A 39 3.03 -11.03 -3.75
CA GLN A 39 2.81 -11.39 -5.16
C GLN A 39 2.20 -10.24 -5.97
N LEU A 40 1.83 -9.13 -5.33
CA LEU A 40 1.19 -8.01 -6.00
C LEU A 40 2.22 -7.10 -6.67
N THR A 41 1.80 -6.56 -7.81
CA THR A 41 2.52 -5.49 -8.48
C THR A 41 2.44 -4.18 -7.69
N TYR A 42 3.35 -3.25 -7.99
CA TYR A 42 3.35 -1.93 -7.34
C TYR A 42 2.02 -1.17 -7.48
N GLU A 43 1.35 -1.31 -8.62
CA GLU A 43 0.07 -0.63 -8.88
C GLU A 43 -1.05 -1.21 -8.03
N GLU A 44 -1.09 -2.53 -7.88
CA GLU A 44 -2.05 -3.22 -7.02
C GLU A 44 -1.81 -2.91 -5.54
N LEU A 45 -0.55 -2.93 -5.08
CA LEU A 45 -0.22 -2.53 -3.71
C LEU A 45 -0.64 -1.09 -3.42
N LYS A 46 -0.42 -0.17 -4.37
CA LYS A 46 -0.85 1.22 -4.21
C LYS A 46 -2.36 1.32 -4.10
N TYR A 47 -3.11 0.56 -4.89
CA TYR A 47 -4.57 0.54 -4.82
C TYR A 47 -5.07 0.04 -3.46
N GLU A 48 -4.54 -1.09 -2.99
CA GLU A 48 -4.84 -1.64 -1.67
C GLU A 48 -4.48 -0.67 -0.55
N TYR A 49 -3.34 0.02 -0.64
CA TYR A 49 -2.93 1.01 0.35
C TYR A 49 -3.89 2.21 0.42
N VAL A 50 -4.39 2.67 -0.73
CA VAL A 50 -5.39 3.74 -0.77
C VAL A 50 -6.67 3.28 -0.10
N LEU A 51 -7.17 2.08 -0.43
CA LEU A 51 -8.37 1.51 0.19
C LEU A 51 -8.20 1.33 1.71
N ALA A 52 -7.06 0.82 2.14
CA ALA A 52 -6.71 0.67 3.55
C ALA A 52 -6.71 2.02 4.28
N SER A 53 -6.10 3.04 3.67
CA SER A 53 -6.05 4.39 4.24
C SER A 53 -7.45 5.00 4.36
N PHE A 54 -8.32 4.79 3.37
CA PHE A 54 -9.72 5.22 3.46
C PHE A 54 -10.46 4.54 4.61
N ARG A 55 -10.28 3.22 4.81
CA ARG A 55 -10.89 2.49 5.93
C ARG A 55 -10.38 2.95 7.30
N GLU A 56 -9.09 3.28 7.41
CA GLU A 56 -8.50 3.81 8.65
C GLU A 56 -9.13 5.18 8.99
N VAL A 57 -9.31 6.04 7.99
CA VAL A 57 -9.94 7.37 8.15
C VAL A 57 -11.42 7.26 8.55
N ASP A 58 -12.19 6.35 7.94
CA ASP A 58 -13.59 6.10 8.32
C ASP A 58 -13.73 5.52 9.74
N ALA A 59 -12.78 4.68 10.16
CA ALA A 59 -12.77 4.13 11.52
C ALA A 59 -12.49 5.18 12.59
N ASP A 60 -11.59 6.13 12.32
CA ASP A 60 -11.26 7.24 13.23
C ASP A 60 -12.42 8.25 13.34
N ASN A 61 -13.19 8.44 12.27
CA ASN A 61 -14.36 9.35 12.24
C ASN A 61 -15.65 8.73 12.80
N SER A 62 -15.62 7.49 13.31
CA SER A 62 -16.81 6.83 13.88
C SER A 62 -17.28 7.45 15.21
N GLU A 63 -16.54 8.44 15.73
CA GLU A 63 -16.96 9.24 16.90
C GLU A 63 -17.93 10.39 16.56
N GLU A 64 -18.07 10.80 15.29
CA GLU A 64 -19.12 11.75 14.89
C GLU A 64 -20.44 11.01 14.61
N LYS A 65 -21.07 10.51 15.68
CA LYS A 65 -22.50 10.17 15.65
C LYS A 65 -23.31 11.45 15.39
N TRP A 66 -23.65 11.69 14.13
CA TRP A 66 -24.69 12.63 13.72
C TRP A 66 -26.09 12.04 14.01
N PHE A 67 -26.43 11.89 15.29
CA PHE A 67 -27.80 11.68 15.76
C PHE A 67 -28.06 12.45 17.06
#